data_AF-A0A2K8WY36-F1
#
_entry.id   AF-A0A2K8WY36-F1
#
_cell.length_a   1.000
_cell.length_b   1.000
_cell.length_c   1.000
_cell.angle_alpha   90.00
_cell.angle_beta   90.00
_cell.angle_gamma   90.00
#
_symmetry.space_group_name_H-M   'P 1'
#
loop_
_entity.id
_entity.type
_entity.pdbx_description
1 polymer ?
#
loop_
_entity_poly.entity_id
_entity_poly.type
_entity_poly.pdbx_seq_one_letter_code
_entity_poly.pdbx_strand_id
1 'polypeptide(L)'
;MDLVAIILECFVDFYLFFLDYKFWKKKKAQRKYEKEQGLPKQLMVYPSSKIYLRVLFLLVVLTFPVCFLLFINKDQNVMNKQMTQIHELLKAEKKQFSTYPKQLNTIIRNNPLHRNLTLDAWGNAFSYSVTEDGLEYSLVSKGADGVLNTEDDVE
;
A
#
# COMPACT_ATOMS: atom_id res chain seq x y z
N MET A 1 3.76 -15.03 -29.60
CA MET A 1 4.91 -14.11 -29.68
C MET A 1 5.28 -13.99 -31.14
N ASP A 2 5.21 -12.79 -31.68
CA ASP A 2 5.47 -12.54 -33.10
C ASP A 2 6.96 -12.74 -33.38
N LEU A 3 7.30 -13.44 -34.46
CA LEU A 3 8.68 -13.76 -34.85
C LEU A 3 9.56 -12.48 -34.94
N VAL A 4 8.95 -11.35 -35.28
CA VAL A 4 9.59 -10.03 -35.30
C VAL A 4 10.05 -9.59 -33.90
N ALA A 5 9.25 -9.82 -32.86
CA ALA A 5 9.59 -9.43 -31.49
C ALA A 5 10.81 -10.21 -30.97
N ILE A 6 10.83 -11.53 -31.22
CA ILE A 6 11.95 -12.40 -30.83
C ILE A 6 13.25 -11.95 -31.52
N ILE A 7 13.18 -11.59 -32.81
CA ILE A 7 14.35 -11.08 -33.54
C ILE A 7 14.85 -9.78 -32.91
N LEU A 8 13.95 -8.84 -32.58
CA LEU A 8 14.32 -7.57 -31.96
C LEU A 8 14.94 -7.74 -30.57
N GLU A 9 14.40 -8.62 -29.74
CA GLU A 9 14.97 -8.95 -28.42
C GLU A 9 16.40 -9.46 -28.54
N CYS A 10 16.65 -10.41 -29.46
CA CYS A 10 17.99 -10.92 -29.72
C CYS A 10 18.98 -9.81 -30.13
N PHE A 11 18.56 -8.85 -30.96
CA PHE A 11 19.42 -7.72 -31.35
C PHE A 11 19.76 -6.81 -30.16
N VAL A 12 18.80 -6.54 -29.28
CA VAL A 12 19.01 -5.73 -28.07
C VAL A 12 20.00 -6.42 -27.14
N ASP A 13 19.83 -7.72 -26.88
CA ASP A 13 20.74 -8.49 -26.03
C ASP A 13 22.16 -8.52 -26.58
N PHE A 14 22.29 -8.71 -27.90
CA PHE A 14 23.59 -8.72 -28.56
C PHE A 14 24.28 -7.36 -28.47
N TYR A 15 23.53 -6.27 -28.61
CA TYR A 15 24.03 -4.91 -28.45
C TYR A 15 24.51 -4.64 -27.01
N LEU A 16 23.71 -5.01 -26.00
CA LEU A 16 24.08 -4.86 -24.59
C LEU A 16 25.34 -5.67 -24.25
N PHE A 17 25.41 -6.91 -24.73
CA PHE A 17 26.59 -7.76 -24.60
C PHE A 17 27.83 -7.10 -25.20
N PHE A 18 27.74 -6.51 -26.39
CA PHE A 18 28.87 -5.84 -27.02
C PHE A 18 29.35 -4.61 -26.22
N LEU A 19 28.42 -3.82 -25.69
CA LEU A 19 28.75 -2.68 -24.82
C LEU A 19 29.50 -3.13 -23.56
N ASP A 20 29.02 -4.18 -22.90
CA ASP A 20 29.63 -4.71 -21.70
C ASP A 20 30.97 -5.38 -21.98
N TYR A 21 31.10 -6.06 -23.12
CA TYR A 21 32.37 -6.64 -23.57
C TYR A 21 33.44 -5.56 -23.82
N LYS A 22 33.08 -4.48 -24.53
CA LYS A 22 33.97 -3.33 -24.74
C LYS A 22 34.38 -2.70 -23.42
N PHE A 23 33.42 -2.55 -22.50
CA PHE A 23 33.68 -2.02 -21.16
C PHE A 23 34.60 -2.95 -20.34
N TRP A 24 34.40 -4.25 -20.41
CA TRP A 24 35.23 -5.25 -19.71
C TRP A 24 36.70 -5.17 -20.15
N LYS A 25 36.96 -5.02 -21.47
CA LYS A 25 38.31 -4.78 -21.98
C LYS A 25 38.93 -3.52 -21.41
N LYS A 26 38.19 -2.39 -21.39
CA LYS A 26 38.65 -1.13 -20.81
C LYS A 26 38.95 -1.27 -19.31
N LYS A 27 38.05 -1.89 -18.57
CA LYS A 27 38.21 -2.15 -17.13
C LYS A 27 39.46 -3.00 -16.86
N LYS A 28 39.72 -4.04 -17.65
CA LYS A 28 40.92 -4.88 -17.52
C LYS A 28 42.21 -4.09 -17.73
N ALA A 29 42.27 -3.23 -18.76
CA ALA A 29 43.42 -2.36 -19.02
C ALA A 29 43.64 -1.38 -17.86
N GLN A 30 42.58 -0.75 -17.36
CA GLN A 30 42.65 0.17 -16.24
C GLN A 30 43.11 -0.51 -14.94
N ARG A 31 42.64 -1.72 -14.63
CA ARG A 31 43.09 -2.47 -13.44
C ARG A 31 44.58 -2.84 -13.50
N LYS A 32 45.10 -3.12 -14.70
CA LYS A 32 46.53 -3.39 -14.89
C LYS A 32 47.34 -2.11 -14.62
N TYR A 33 46.92 -0.99 -15.19
CA TYR A 33 47.52 0.33 -14.96
C TYR A 33 47.49 0.75 -13.47
N GLU A 34 46.34 0.62 -12.80
CA GLU A 34 46.21 0.93 -11.37
C GLU A 34 47.16 0.09 -10.51
N LYS A 35 47.35 -1.20 -10.85
CA LYS A 35 48.27 -2.09 -10.14
C LYS A 35 49.74 -1.73 -10.36
N GLU A 36 50.10 -1.34 -11.58
CA GLU A 36 51.46 -0.91 -11.93
C GLU A 36 51.85 0.42 -11.27
N GLN A 37 50.88 1.32 -11.10
CA GLN A 37 51.09 2.65 -10.51
C GLN A 37 50.75 2.73 -9.01
N GLY A 38 50.36 1.62 -8.38
CA GLY A 38 49.98 1.60 -6.95
C GLY A 38 48.74 2.44 -6.61
N LEU A 39 47.86 2.70 -7.57
CA LEU A 39 46.69 3.57 -7.42
C LEU A 39 45.49 2.83 -6.79
N PRO A 40 44.62 3.52 -6.05
CA PRO A 40 43.38 2.95 -5.55
C PRO A 40 42.44 2.58 -6.70
N LYS A 41 41.65 1.51 -6.52
CA LYS A 41 40.73 1.00 -7.54
C LYS A 41 39.59 1.98 -7.76
N GLN A 42 39.45 2.51 -8.99
CA GLN A 42 38.29 3.35 -9.34
C GLN A 42 37.00 2.51 -9.43
N LEU A 43 35.88 3.07 -9.00
CA LEU A 43 34.56 2.47 -9.16
C LEU A 43 34.10 2.64 -10.62
N MET A 44 33.89 1.52 -11.31
CA MET A 44 33.44 1.49 -12.70
C MET A 44 32.19 0.60 -12.82
N VAL A 45 31.06 1.22 -13.16
CA VAL A 45 29.76 0.55 -13.34
C VAL A 45 29.57 0.18 -14.81
N TYR A 46 29.05 -1.03 -15.06
CA TYR A 46 28.76 -1.52 -16.42
C TYR A 46 27.70 -0.66 -17.11
N PRO A 47 27.85 -0.40 -18.43
CA PRO A 47 26.84 0.31 -19.22
C PRO A 47 25.45 -0.32 -19.11
N SER A 48 25.34 -1.65 -19.18
CA SER A 48 24.07 -2.37 -19.02
C SER A 48 23.41 -2.09 -17.67
N SER A 49 24.17 -2.14 -16.57
CA SER A 49 23.66 -1.83 -15.23
C SER A 49 23.08 -0.42 -15.14
N LYS A 50 23.68 0.57 -15.83
CA LYS A 50 23.13 1.94 -15.88
C LYS A 50 21.79 1.99 -16.63
N ILE A 51 21.65 1.21 -17.70
CA ILE A 51 20.41 1.11 -18.48
C ILE A 51 19.33 0.45 -17.62
N TYR A 52 19.62 -0.68 -17.00
CA TYR A 52 18.67 -1.38 -16.12
C TYR A 52 18.22 -0.50 -14.95
N LEU A 53 19.12 0.26 -14.32
CA LEU A 53 18.74 1.18 -13.25
C LEU A 53 17.79 2.30 -13.72
N ARG A 54 17.99 2.83 -14.94
CA ARG A 54 17.07 3.83 -15.52
C ARG A 54 15.70 3.24 -15.79
N VAL A 55 15.65 2.03 -16.35
CA VAL A 55 14.39 1.32 -16.62
C VAL A 55 13.66 1.02 -15.31
N LEU A 56 14.37 0.53 -14.30
CA LEU A 56 13.82 0.27 -12.98
C LEU A 56 13.25 1.56 -12.35
N PHE A 57 14.00 2.65 -12.41
CA PHE A 57 13.55 3.94 -11.90
C PHE A 57 12.27 4.41 -12.61
N LEU A 58 12.21 4.31 -13.94
CA LEU A 58 11.00 4.64 -14.70
C LEU A 58 9.81 3.76 -14.32
N LEU A 59 10.01 2.45 -14.14
CA LEU A 59 8.95 1.54 -13.69
C LEU A 59 8.42 1.92 -12.32
N VAL A 60 9.31 2.25 -11.37
CA VAL A 60 8.90 2.72 -10.03
C VAL A 60 8.10 4.02 -10.14
N VAL A 61 8.58 5.01 -10.90
CA VAL A 61 7.88 6.30 -11.07
C VAL A 61 6.50 6.12 -11.69
N LEU A 62 6.35 5.18 -12.63
CA LEU A 62 5.06 4.91 -13.30
C LEU A 62 4.09 4.12 -12.41
N THR A 63 4.57 3.15 -11.64
CA THR A 63 3.71 2.22 -10.88
C THR A 63 3.41 2.72 -9.48
N PHE A 64 4.34 3.41 -8.83
CA PHE A 64 4.20 3.92 -7.47
C PHE A 64 2.94 4.78 -7.26
N PRO A 65 2.61 5.79 -8.09
CA PRO A 65 1.43 6.61 -7.86
C PRO A 65 0.12 5.80 -7.97
N VAL A 66 0.06 4.85 -8.90
CA VAL A 66 -1.11 3.96 -9.05
C VAL A 66 -1.28 3.09 -7.82
N CYS A 67 -0.19 2.45 -7.36
CA CYS A 67 -0.21 1.65 -6.14
C CYS A 67 -0.59 2.48 -4.90
N PHE A 68 -0.08 3.70 -4.80
CA PHE A 68 -0.37 4.61 -3.69
C PHE A 68 -1.85 5.02 -3.66
N LEU A 69 -2.44 5.38 -4.81
CA LEU A 69 -3.87 5.71 -4.90
C LEU A 69 -4.77 4.51 -4.55
N LEU A 70 -4.40 3.30 -4.97
CA LEU A 70 -5.14 2.09 -4.62
C LEU A 70 -5.08 1.78 -3.12
N PHE A 71 -3.97 2.10 -2.47
CA PHE A 71 -3.82 1.90 -1.03
C PHE A 71 -4.72 2.85 -0.23
N ILE A 72 -4.73 4.16 -0.55
CA ILE A 72 -5.56 5.16 0.13
C ILE A 72 -7.05 4.81 0.04
N ASN A 73 -7.53 4.43 -1.14
CA ASN A 73 -8.96 4.14 -1.34
C ASN A 73 -9.44 2.86 -0.66
N LYS A 74 -8.53 1.98 -0.23
CA LYS A 74 -8.90 0.71 0.39
C LYS A 74 -9.53 0.93 1.76
N ASP A 75 -8.94 1.81 2.57
CA ASP A 75 -9.34 1.97 3.97
C ASP A 75 -10.72 2.64 4.08
N GLN A 76 -11.00 3.64 3.24
CA GLN A 76 -12.33 4.27 3.16
C GLN A 76 -13.44 3.29 2.75
N ASN A 77 -13.17 2.42 1.78
CA ASN A 77 -14.16 1.42 1.34
C ASN A 77 -14.43 0.37 2.42
N VAL A 78 -13.38 -0.06 3.14
CA VAL A 78 -13.50 -0.98 4.27
C VAL A 78 -14.30 -0.34 5.40
N MET A 79 -13.99 0.91 5.74
CA MET A 79 -14.70 1.70 6.74
C MET A 79 -16.18 1.86 6.39
N ASN A 80 -16.52 2.31 5.19
CA ASN A 80 -17.92 2.48 4.76
C ASN A 80 -18.72 1.17 4.87
N LYS A 81 -18.08 0.04 4.52
CA LYS A 81 -18.69 -1.28 4.65
C LYS A 81 -18.89 -1.68 6.12
N GLN A 82 -17.90 -1.45 6.99
CA GLN A 82 -18.02 -1.70 8.43
C GLN A 82 -19.12 -0.84 9.06
N MET A 83 -19.16 0.46 8.74
CA MET A 83 -20.18 1.41 9.21
C MET A 83 -21.59 0.93 8.84
N THR A 84 -21.77 0.56 7.56
CA THR A 84 -23.04 0.03 7.05
C THR A 84 -23.47 -1.22 7.82
N GLN A 85 -22.54 -2.15 8.08
CA GLN A 85 -22.83 -3.37 8.84
C GLN A 85 -23.20 -3.07 10.30
N ILE A 86 -22.51 -2.14 10.95
CA ILE A 86 -22.83 -1.72 12.33
C ILE A 86 -24.23 -1.10 12.38
N HIS A 87 -24.57 -0.22 11.43
CA HIS A 87 -25.91 0.37 11.36
C HIS A 87 -27.01 -0.67 11.15
N GLU A 88 -26.78 -1.66 10.27
CA GLU A 88 -27.73 -2.76 10.07
C GLU A 88 -27.94 -3.58 11.35
N LEU A 89 -26.86 -3.91 12.06
CA LEU A 89 -26.91 -4.64 13.33
C LEU A 89 -27.63 -3.85 14.43
N LEU A 90 -27.32 -2.56 14.58
CA LEU A 90 -28.00 -1.68 15.53
C LEU A 90 -29.49 -1.56 15.22
N LYS A 91 -29.86 -1.45 13.94
CA LYS A 91 -31.25 -1.40 13.50
C LYS A 91 -31.99 -2.71 13.78
N ALA A 92 -31.33 -3.85 13.59
CA ALA A 92 -31.87 -5.16 13.96
C ALA A 92 -32.08 -5.28 15.49
N GLU A 93 -31.13 -4.81 16.28
CA GLU A 93 -31.23 -4.81 17.75
C GLU A 93 -32.39 -3.93 18.23
N LYS A 94 -32.53 -2.70 17.71
CA LYS A 94 -33.66 -1.82 18.03
C LYS A 94 -34.99 -2.45 17.63
N LYS A 95 -35.06 -3.19 16.52
CA LYS A 95 -36.29 -3.90 16.11
C LYS A 95 -36.68 -5.00 17.11
N GLN A 96 -35.70 -5.63 17.77
CA GLN A 96 -35.92 -6.70 18.74
C GLN A 96 -36.23 -6.18 20.15
N PHE A 97 -35.52 -5.14 20.61
CA PHE A 97 -35.57 -4.66 22.00
C PHE A 97 -36.17 -3.25 22.14
N SER A 98 -36.69 -2.67 21.05
CA SER A 98 -37.26 -1.31 20.95
C SER A 98 -36.30 -0.16 21.31
N THR A 99 -35.05 -0.46 21.68
CA THR A 99 -34.03 0.49 22.13
C THR A 99 -32.66 0.11 21.57
N TYR A 100 -31.77 1.08 21.41
CA TYR A 100 -30.38 0.82 21.06
C TYR A 100 -29.58 0.36 22.29
N PRO A 101 -28.58 -0.52 22.12
CA PRO A 101 -27.78 -1.03 23.22
C PRO A 101 -26.87 0.06 23.77
N LYS A 102 -26.64 0.10 25.10
CA LYS A 102 -25.75 1.10 25.73
C LYS A 102 -24.27 0.96 25.34
N GLN A 103 -23.88 -0.22 24.86
CA GLN A 103 -22.50 -0.52 24.47
C GLN A 103 -22.49 -1.19 23.11
N LEU A 104 -21.61 -0.73 22.22
CA LEU A 104 -21.46 -1.29 20.88
C LEU A 104 -21.12 -2.80 20.91
N ASN A 105 -20.32 -3.25 21.88
CA ASN A 105 -19.95 -4.66 22.01
C ASN A 105 -21.15 -5.61 22.22
N THR A 106 -22.30 -5.09 22.64
CA THR A 106 -23.54 -5.87 22.81
C THR A 106 -24.02 -6.47 21.49
N ILE A 107 -23.84 -5.79 20.36
CA ILE A 107 -24.27 -6.30 19.04
C ILE A 107 -23.34 -7.40 18.51
N ILE A 108 -22.10 -7.46 19.02
CA ILE A 108 -21.09 -8.42 18.56
C ILE A 108 -21.35 -9.81 19.16
N ARG A 109 -21.92 -9.89 20.38
CA ARG A 109 -22.32 -11.15 21.06
C ARG A 109 -21.29 -12.28 20.98
N ASN A 110 -20.00 -11.93 21.03
CA ASN A 110 -18.87 -12.85 20.87
C ASN A 110 -18.87 -13.66 19.55
N ASN A 111 -19.53 -13.15 18.50
CA ASN A 111 -19.51 -13.73 17.17
C ASN A 111 -18.15 -13.44 16.50
N PRO A 112 -17.37 -14.47 16.10
CA PRO A 112 -16.09 -14.28 15.43
C PRO A 112 -16.17 -13.43 14.16
N LEU A 113 -17.30 -13.48 13.44
CA LEU A 113 -17.52 -12.70 12.22
C LEU A 113 -17.70 -11.19 12.48
N HIS A 114 -17.99 -10.80 13.71
CA HIS A 114 -18.23 -9.41 14.12
C HIS A 114 -17.11 -8.84 14.99
N ARG A 115 -16.05 -9.62 15.27
CA ARG A 115 -14.95 -9.21 16.15
C ARG A 115 -14.27 -7.91 15.70
N ASN A 116 -14.12 -7.75 14.39
CA ASN A 116 -13.47 -6.59 13.78
C ASN A 116 -14.42 -5.41 13.56
N LEU A 117 -15.65 -5.44 14.08
CA LEU A 117 -16.58 -4.30 14.04
C LEU A 117 -16.40 -3.35 15.24
N THR A 118 -15.56 -3.70 16.21
CA THR A 118 -15.19 -2.79 17.31
C THR A 118 -14.17 -1.73 16.91
N LEU A 119 -13.45 -1.98 15.83
CA LEU A 119 -12.35 -1.16 15.34
C LEU A 119 -12.66 -0.64 13.93
N ASP A 120 -12.24 0.58 13.65
CA ASP A 120 -12.29 1.19 12.33
C ASP A 120 -11.24 0.59 11.37
N ALA A 121 -11.18 1.11 10.14
CA ALA A 121 -10.23 0.66 9.13
C ALA A 121 -8.75 0.94 9.50
N TRP A 122 -8.49 1.85 10.43
CA TRP A 122 -7.16 2.24 10.91
C TRP A 122 -6.78 1.57 12.25
N GLY A 123 -7.69 0.77 12.83
CA GLY A 123 -7.47 0.04 14.06
C GLY A 123 -7.83 0.81 15.34
N ASN A 124 -8.48 1.96 15.23
CA ASN A 124 -8.98 2.71 16.38
C ASN A 124 -10.37 2.22 16.80
N ALA A 125 -10.69 2.33 18.08
CA ALA A 125 -12.03 2.00 18.58
C ALA A 125 -13.05 3.08 18.19
N PHE A 126 -14.21 2.65 17.70
CA PHE A 126 -15.35 3.55 17.42
C PHE A 126 -15.82 4.26 18.69
N SER A 127 -16.12 5.55 18.56
CA SER A 127 -16.83 6.30 19.59
C SER A 127 -18.32 6.07 19.41
N TYR A 128 -18.96 5.48 20.41
CA TYR A 128 -20.38 5.16 20.38
C TYR A 128 -21.07 5.70 21.62
N SER A 129 -22.12 6.49 21.42
CA SER A 129 -22.96 7.02 22.48
C SER A 129 -24.44 6.90 22.11
N VAL A 130 -25.30 6.82 23.12
CA VAL A 130 -26.75 6.67 22.97
C VAL A 130 -27.43 7.71 23.83
N THR A 131 -28.54 8.28 23.37
CA THR A 131 -29.36 9.19 24.16
C THR A 131 -29.94 8.50 25.40
N GLU A 132 -30.27 9.26 26.45
CA GLU A 132 -30.81 8.69 27.70
C GLU A 132 -32.09 7.86 27.47
N ASP A 133 -32.89 8.27 26.48
CA ASP A 133 -34.12 7.59 26.06
C ASP A 133 -33.87 6.30 25.24
N GLY A 134 -32.63 6.05 24.81
CA GLY A 134 -32.27 4.85 24.03
C GLY A 134 -32.78 4.85 22.58
N LEU A 135 -33.31 5.97 22.10
CA LEU A 135 -34.00 6.07 20.81
C LEU A 135 -33.07 6.47 19.66
N GLU A 136 -31.97 7.17 19.97
CA GLU A 136 -30.98 7.69 19.01
C GLU A 136 -29.57 7.30 19.46
N TYR A 137 -28.66 7.17 18.50
CA TYR A 137 -27.24 6.88 18.76
C TYR A 137 -26.37 7.78 17.88
N SER A 138 -25.15 8.02 18.36
CA SER A 138 -24.05 8.60 17.59
C SER A 138 -22.93 7.55 17.50
N LEU A 139 -22.43 7.33 16.28
CA LEU A 139 -21.31 6.46 15.99
C LEU A 139 -20.30 7.27 15.18
N VAL A 140 -19.09 7.43 15.71
CA VAL A 140 -18.03 8.22 15.08
C VAL A 140 -16.76 7.39 14.99
N SER A 141 -16.19 7.31 13.80
CA SER A 141 -14.85 6.80 13.52
C SER A 141 -13.83 7.91 13.72
N LYS A 142 -12.70 7.63 14.37
CA LYS A 142 -11.62 8.62 14.63
C LYS A 142 -10.69 8.87 13.44
N GLY A 143 -11.00 8.31 12.28
CA GLY A 143 -10.15 8.41 11.10
C GLY A 143 -8.74 7.81 11.27
N ALA A 144 -7.84 8.24 10.40
CA ALA A 144 -6.43 7.89 10.41
C ALA A 144 -5.65 8.60 11.52
N ASP A 145 -6.11 9.76 11.99
CA ASP A 145 -5.43 10.54 13.05
C ASP A 145 -5.64 9.97 14.46
N GLY A 146 -6.73 9.22 14.69
CA GLY A 146 -7.05 8.57 15.95
C GLY A 146 -7.54 9.53 17.04
N VAL A 147 -7.88 10.77 16.70
CA VAL A 147 -8.31 11.83 17.62
C VAL A 147 -9.77 12.19 17.36
N LEU A 148 -10.57 12.33 18.41
CA LEU A 148 -11.97 12.73 18.28
C LEU A 148 -12.13 14.25 18.14
N ASN A 149 -13.12 14.65 17.36
CA ASN A 149 -13.50 16.01 16.96
C ASN A 149 -12.49 16.68 16.02
N THR A 150 -12.03 15.95 15.01
CA THR A 150 -11.15 16.45 13.95
C THR A 150 -11.83 16.36 12.58
N GLU A 151 -11.22 16.95 11.55
CA GLU A 151 -11.75 16.90 10.18
C GLU A 151 -11.72 15.49 9.56
N ASP A 152 -11.03 14.54 10.20
CA ASP A 152 -10.87 13.15 9.73
C ASP A 152 -11.92 12.20 10.34
N ASP A 153 -12.76 12.71 11.24
CA ASP A 153 -13.86 11.94 11.82
C ASP A 153 -14.93 11.59 10.77
N VAL A 154 -15.46 10.36 10.85
CA VAL A 154 -16.52 9.88 9.95
C VAL A 154 -17.72 9.36 10.74
N GLU A 155 -18.90 9.87 10.41
CA GLU A 155 -20.21 9.56 11.03
C GLU A 155 -21.10 8.62 10.17
#